data_AF-A0A397FX04-F1
#
_entry.id   AF-A0A397FX04-F1
#
_cell.length_a   1.000
_cell.length_b   1.000
_cell.length_c   1.000
_cell.angle_alpha   90.00
_cell.angle_beta   90.00
_cell.angle_gamma   90.00
#
_symmetry.space_group_name_H-M   'P 1'
#
loop_
_entity.id
_entity.type
_entity.pdbx_description
1 polymer ?
#
loop_
_entity_poly.entity_id
_entity_poly.type
_entity_poly.pdbx_seq_one_letter_code
_entity_poly.pdbx_strand_id
1 'polypeptide(L)'
;MQFKLDLLEEEAKLLDKKISLKLEKTKLKAENTMLMAKIVKLEQTVKEKDDLMVRIVKLEHKLISKKNLSSSFLNGLELDVFFQKYQIALEVQGVQHWLYHTSWYKDIKKLEDIVNHDWLKKCICQDNRIFLIEIWYDKKPEIVISKRIQKIKEFTNQLIKSLDDL
;
A
#
# COMPACT_ATOMS: atom_id res chain seq x y z
N MET A 1 -20.00 -7.75 67.43
CA MET A 1 -20.87 -7.87 66.24
C MET A 1 -20.36 -6.96 65.13
N GLN A 2 -20.07 -5.68 65.41
CA GLN A 2 -19.54 -4.69 64.46
C GLN A 2 -18.28 -5.13 63.69
N PHE A 3 -17.25 -5.63 64.38
CA PHE A 3 -15.99 -6.08 63.74
C PHE A 3 -16.18 -7.18 62.67
N LYS A 4 -17.17 -8.07 62.83
CA LYS A 4 -17.48 -9.11 61.83
C LYS A 4 -18.18 -8.53 60.60
N LEU A 5 -18.98 -7.47 60.77
CA LEU A 5 -19.63 -6.76 59.67
C LEU A 5 -18.61 -5.97 58.86
N ASP A 6 -17.69 -5.27 59.53
CA ASP A 6 -16.64 -4.48 58.87
C ASP A 6 -15.70 -5.37 58.04
N LEU A 7 -15.35 -6.56 58.56
CA LEU A 7 -14.54 -7.55 57.85
C LEU A 7 -15.25 -8.09 56.60
N LEU A 8 -16.55 -8.40 56.70
CA LEU A 8 -17.35 -8.85 55.56
C LEU A 8 -17.48 -7.77 54.48
N GLU A 9 -17.55 -6.49 54.89
CA GLU A 9 -17.60 -5.36 53.96
C GLU A 9 -16.27 -5.18 53.19
N GLU A 10 -15.13 -5.35 53.86
CA GLU A 10 -13.82 -5.37 53.21
C GLU A 10 -13.66 -6.56 52.25
N GLU A 11 -14.09 -7.76 52.65
CA GLU A 11 -14.07 -8.95 51.79
C GLU A 11 -14.92 -8.78 50.52
N ALA A 12 -16.10 -8.16 50.64
CA ALA A 12 -16.95 -7.83 49.51
C ALA A 12 -16.27 -6.84 48.54
N LYS A 13 -15.66 -5.75 49.07
CA LYS A 13 -14.90 -4.78 48.27
C LYS A 13 -13.70 -5.41 47.55
N LEU A 14 -13.00 -6.33 48.23
CA LEU A 14 -11.88 -7.05 47.65
C LEU A 14 -12.33 -7.98 46.52
N LEU A 15 -13.47 -8.65 46.70
CA LEU A 15 -14.06 -9.55 45.70
C LEU A 15 -14.50 -8.77 44.45
N ASP A 16 -15.17 -7.63 44.62
CA ASP A 16 -15.57 -6.75 43.51
C ASP A 16 -14.37 -6.26 42.71
N LYS A 17 -13.31 -5.82 43.40
CA LYS A 17 -12.06 -5.39 42.74
C LYS A 17 -11.42 -6.53 41.95
N LYS A 18 -11.45 -7.75 42.49
CA LYS A 18 -10.92 -8.95 41.82
C LYS A 18 -11.73 -9.32 40.58
N ILE A 19 -13.05 -9.19 40.62
CA ILE A 19 -13.94 -9.40 39.48
C ILE A 19 -13.67 -8.36 38.40
N SER A 20 -13.57 -7.09 38.77
CA SER A 20 -13.28 -5.98 37.85
C SER A 20 -11.94 -6.16 37.13
N LEU A 21 -10.88 -6.48 37.87
CA LEU A 21 -9.56 -6.78 37.29
C LEU A 21 -9.58 -7.99 36.35
N LYS A 22 -10.39 -9.02 36.67
CA LYS A 22 -10.51 -10.20 35.83
C LYS A 22 -11.24 -9.88 34.52
N LEU A 23 -12.24 -9.01 34.56
CA LEU A 23 -12.96 -8.51 33.39
C LEU A 23 -12.07 -7.62 32.51
N GLU A 24 -11.25 -6.76 33.11
CA GLU A 24 -10.31 -5.92 32.37
C GLU A 24 -9.23 -6.77 31.69
N LYS A 25 -8.70 -7.78 32.39
CA LYS A 25 -7.73 -8.73 31.83
C LYS A 25 -8.28 -9.50 30.63
N THR A 26 -9.56 -9.90 30.65
CA THR A 26 -10.18 -10.58 29.50
C THR A 26 -10.38 -9.65 28.32
N LYS A 27 -10.77 -8.38 28.56
CA LYS A 27 -10.86 -7.36 27.51
C LYS A 27 -9.50 -7.11 26.84
N LEU A 28 -8.45 -6.86 27.62
CA LEU A 28 -7.10 -6.65 27.11
C LEU A 28 -6.58 -7.87 26.32
N LYS A 29 -6.92 -9.09 26.75
CA LYS A 29 -6.56 -10.32 26.03
C LYS A 29 -7.26 -10.42 24.66
N ALA A 30 -8.52 -10.01 24.59
CA ALA A 30 -9.26 -9.96 23.33
C ALA A 30 -8.67 -8.90 22.38
N GLU A 31 -8.38 -7.70 22.87
CA GLU A 31 -7.73 -6.63 22.10
C GLU A 31 -6.36 -7.05 21.58
N ASN A 32 -5.52 -7.68 22.41
CA ASN A 32 -4.23 -8.20 21.98
C ASN A 32 -4.37 -9.25 20.87
N THR A 33 -5.39 -10.10 20.93
CA THR A 33 -5.63 -11.11 19.90
C THR A 33 -6.04 -10.44 18.57
N MET A 34 -6.86 -9.39 18.62
CA MET A 34 -7.22 -8.61 17.44
C MET A 34 -6.03 -7.85 16.84
N LEU A 35 -5.15 -7.29 17.68
CA LEU A 35 -3.93 -6.61 17.23
C LEU A 35 -2.96 -7.58 16.56
N MET A 36 -2.75 -8.77 17.14
CA MET A 36 -1.92 -9.81 16.53
C MET A 36 -2.45 -10.25 15.16
N ALA A 37 -3.77 -10.43 15.02
CA ALA A 37 -4.39 -10.75 13.74
C ALA A 37 -4.19 -9.63 12.70
N LYS A 38 -4.18 -8.36 13.13
CA LYS A 38 -3.86 -7.23 12.24
C LYS A 38 -2.40 -7.26 11.82
N ILE A 39 -1.46 -7.41 12.76
CA ILE A 39 -0.01 -7.47 12.50
C ILE A 39 0.30 -8.53 11.44
N VAL A 40 -0.23 -9.75 11.61
CA VAL A 40 -0.04 -10.85 10.64
C VAL A 40 -0.53 -10.46 9.24
N LYS A 41 -1.67 -9.77 9.12
CA LYS A 41 -2.15 -9.26 7.83
C LYS A 41 -1.22 -8.19 7.25
N LEU A 42 -0.68 -7.28 8.07
CA LEU A 42 0.26 -6.26 7.60
C LEU A 42 1.55 -6.90 7.07
N GLU A 43 2.11 -7.85 7.83
CA GLU A 43 3.32 -8.59 7.46
C GLU A 43 3.12 -9.35 6.14
N GLN A 44 1.95 -9.96 5.95
CA GLN A 44 1.58 -10.60 4.69
C GLN A 44 1.59 -9.61 3.52
N THR A 45 0.97 -8.43 3.68
CA THR A 45 0.91 -7.40 2.62
C THR A 45 2.29 -6.81 2.32
N VAL A 46 3.12 -6.57 3.33
CA VAL A 46 4.49 -6.07 3.15
C VAL A 46 5.32 -7.10 2.39
N LYS A 47 5.24 -8.38 2.78
CA LYS A 47 5.95 -9.47 2.11
C LYS A 47 5.50 -9.65 0.65
N GLU A 48 4.22 -9.45 0.36
CA GLU A 48 3.68 -9.47 -1.01
C GLU A 48 4.23 -8.31 -1.84
N LYS A 49 4.30 -7.09 -1.28
CA LYS A 49 4.92 -5.93 -1.94
C LYS A 49 6.40 -6.19 -2.23
N ASP A 50 7.14 -6.73 -1.27
CA ASP A 50 8.56 -7.05 -1.44
C ASP A 50 8.79 -8.12 -2.51
N ASP A 51 7.97 -9.18 -2.56
CA ASP A 51 8.08 -10.22 -3.60
C ASP A 51 7.76 -9.67 -4.99
N LEU A 52 6.76 -8.80 -5.11
CA LEU A 52 6.43 -8.11 -6.36
C LEU A 52 7.57 -7.18 -6.80
N MET A 53 8.17 -6.42 -5.88
CA MET A 53 9.34 -5.58 -6.16
C MET A 53 10.53 -6.42 -6.62
N VAL A 54 10.81 -7.55 -5.98
CA VAL A 54 11.88 -8.47 -6.41
C VAL A 54 11.64 -9.01 -7.82
N ARG A 55 10.39 -9.33 -8.18
CA ARG A 55 10.04 -9.78 -9.54
C ARG A 55 10.20 -8.65 -10.56
N ILE A 56 9.80 -7.43 -10.22
CA ILE A 56 9.97 -6.25 -11.08
C ILE A 56 11.47 -5.97 -11.29
N VAL A 57 12.28 -5.97 -10.23
CA VAL A 57 13.75 -5.81 -10.34
C VAL A 57 14.40 -6.92 -11.17
N LYS A 58 13.91 -8.16 -11.06
CA LYS A 58 14.37 -9.27 -11.92
C LYS A 58 13.98 -9.06 -13.40
N LEU A 59 12.82 -8.46 -13.67
CA LEU A 59 12.43 -8.04 -15.01
C LEU A 59 13.31 -6.88 -15.51
N GLU A 60 13.65 -5.91 -14.64
CA GLU A 60 14.59 -4.82 -14.94
C GLU A 60 15.97 -5.34 -15.35
N HIS A 61 16.52 -6.31 -14.60
CA HIS A 61 17.82 -6.94 -14.90
C HIS A 61 17.85 -7.63 -16.27
N LYS A 62 16.70 -8.12 -16.76
CA LYS A 62 16.56 -8.68 -18.11
C LYS A 62 16.33 -7.61 -19.18
N LEU A 63 15.86 -6.41 -18.82
CA LEU A 63 15.28 -5.47 -19.77
C LEU A 63 16.07 -4.20 -20.07
N ILE A 64 17.03 -3.68 -19.27
CA ILE A 64 18.05 -2.66 -19.67
C ILE A 64 18.77 -2.02 -18.45
N SER A 65 20.02 -1.60 -18.68
CA SER A 65 20.92 -0.85 -17.79
C SER A 65 20.26 0.32 -17.03
N LYS A 66 20.43 0.31 -15.71
CA LYS A 66 19.89 1.27 -14.74
C LYS A 66 20.47 2.68 -14.95
N LYS A 67 19.61 3.71 -14.90
CA LYS A 67 20.00 5.04 -14.43
C LYS A 67 19.00 5.44 -13.36
N ASN A 68 19.48 5.55 -12.11
CA ASN A 68 18.73 6.23 -11.05
C ASN A 68 18.58 7.69 -11.51
N LEU A 69 17.37 8.16 -11.80
CA LEU A 69 17.17 9.55 -12.17
C LEU A 69 16.59 10.34 -10.99
N SER A 70 17.38 11.30 -10.54
CA SER A 70 16.99 12.36 -9.62
C SER A 70 15.76 13.11 -10.15
N SER A 71 14.73 13.11 -9.32
CA SER A 71 13.35 13.55 -9.47
C SER A 71 13.13 15.06 -9.50
N SER A 72 13.96 15.83 -10.22
CA SER A 72 13.73 17.29 -10.30
C SER A 72 12.39 17.65 -10.93
N PHE A 73 11.90 16.86 -11.89
CA PHE A 73 10.61 17.09 -12.55
C PHE A 73 9.40 16.55 -11.77
N LEU A 74 9.61 15.67 -10.79
CA LEU A 74 8.54 15.08 -9.97
C LEU A 74 8.25 15.91 -8.71
N ASN A 75 8.89 17.06 -8.53
CA ASN A 75 8.68 17.97 -7.39
C ASN A 75 8.77 17.29 -6.02
N GLY A 76 9.71 16.35 -5.86
CA GLY A 76 9.89 15.58 -4.62
C GLY A 76 9.03 14.33 -4.51
N LEU A 77 8.21 14.01 -5.52
CA LEU A 77 7.56 12.70 -5.63
C LEU A 77 8.52 11.66 -6.26
N GLU A 78 8.27 10.40 -5.95
CA GLU A 78 9.02 9.26 -6.48
C GLU A 78 8.09 8.30 -7.21
N LEU A 79 8.53 7.78 -8.35
CA LEU A 79 7.90 6.66 -9.05
C LEU A 79 8.59 5.38 -8.61
N ASP A 80 7.85 4.28 -8.45
CA ASP A 80 8.47 3.01 -8.03
C ASP A 80 9.53 2.54 -9.03
N VAL A 81 9.23 2.64 -10.34
CA VAL A 81 10.16 2.35 -11.44
C VAL A 81 9.95 3.32 -12.59
N PHE A 82 11.05 3.81 -13.19
CA PHE A 82 10.99 4.66 -14.37
C PHE A 82 12.01 4.27 -15.44
N PHE A 83 11.50 3.92 -16.63
CA PHE A 83 12.29 3.61 -17.83
C PHE A 83 12.39 4.85 -18.73
N GLN A 84 13.35 5.73 -18.43
CA GLN A 84 13.52 7.01 -19.14
C GLN A 84 13.59 6.88 -20.67
N LYS A 85 14.32 5.88 -21.19
CA LYS A 85 14.47 5.68 -22.64
C LYS A 85 13.13 5.47 -23.34
N TYR A 86 12.19 4.82 -22.68
CA TYR A 86 10.89 4.49 -23.23
C TYR A 86 9.78 5.43 -22.79
N GLN A 87 10.08 6.39 -21.89
CA GLN A 87 9.09 7.22 -21.22
C GLN A 87 7.98 6.37 -20.59
N ILE A 88 8.35 5.27 -19.91
CA ILE A 88 7.40 4.38 -19.22
C ILE A 88 7.72 4.39 -17.73
N ALA A 89 6.71 4.57 -16.89
CA ALA A 89 6.81 4.44 -15.45
C ALA A 89 5.93 3.28 -14.96
N LEU A 90 6.35 2.58 -13.91
CA LEU A 90 5.53 1.61 -13.19
C LEU A 90 5.27 2.12 -11.79
N GLU A 91 4.04 1.95 -11.33
CA GLU A 91 3.63 2.26 -9.96
C GLU A 91 2.83 1.08 -9.39
N VAL A 92 3.26 0.54 -8.26
CA VAL A 92 2.62 -0.59 -7.60
C VAL A 92 1.59 -0.09 -6.61
N GLN A 93 0.33 -0.32 -6.95
CA GLN A 93 -0.83 0.07 -6.15
C GLN A 93 -1.10 -1.00 -5.08
N GLY A 94 -0.87 -0.64 -3.82
CA GLY A 94 -1.16 -1.49 -2.67
C GLY A 94 -2.63 -1.43 -2.25
N VAL A 95 -3.10 -2.41 -1.47
CA VAL A 95 -4.50 -2.44 -0.97
C VAL A 95 -4.88 -1.20 -0.15
N GLN A 96 -3.86 -0.54 0.41
CA GLN A 96 -3.97 0.67 1.21
C GLN A 96 -4.44 1.90 0.41
N HIS A 97 -4.39 1.86 -0.92
CA HIS A 97 -4.78 2.98 -1.79
C HIS A 97 -6.30 2.98 -2.06
N TRP A 98 -7.03 1.94 -1.66
CA TRP A 98 -8.46 1.78 -1.98
C TRP A 98 -9.35 1.45 -0.78
N LEU A 99 -8.86 0.65 0.15
CA LEU A 99 -9.63 0.26 1.32
C LEU A 99 -9.36 1.22 2.48
N TYR A 100 -10.34 2.07 2.77
CA TYR A 100 -10.45 2.72 4.08
C TYR A 100 -10.68 1.62 5.12
N HIS A 101 -9.59 1.08 5.64
CA HIS A 101 -9.63 0.28 6.85
C HIS A 101 -9.08 1.17 7.95
N THR A 102 -9.90 1.47 8.96
CA THR A 102 -9.59 2.29 10.14
C THR A 102 -8.32 1.86 10.91
N SER A 103 -7.68 0.76 10.50
CA SER A 103 -6.42 0.27 11.05
C SER A 103 -5.17 0.75 10.32
N TRP A 104 -5.27 1.22 9.06
CA TRP A 104 -4.12 1.72 8.29
C TRP A 104 -3.98 3.24 8.41
N TYR A 105 -5.11 3.96 8.42
CA TYR A 105 -5.14 5.40 8.61
C TYR A 105 -6.02 5.73 9.81
N LYS A 106 -5.40 6.31 10.84
CA LYS A 106 -6.12 6.92 11.97
C LYS A 106 -6.81 8.22 11.57
N ASP A 107 -6.44 8.80 10.44
CA ASP A 107 -6.81 10.14 10.00
C ASP A 107 -7.16 10.14 8.50
N ILE A 108 -8.35 10.64 8.17
CA ILE A 108 -8.85 10.78 6.80
C ILE A 108 -7.89 11.64 5.97
N LYS A 109 -7.22 12.61 6.60
CA LYS A 109 -6.28 13.50 5.93
C LYS A 109 -5.12 12.76 5.28
N LYS A 110 -4.62 11.69 5.91
CA LYS A 110 -3.55 10.86 5.33
C LYS A 110 -4.00 10.07 4.09
N LEU A 111 -5.27 9.68 4.04
CA LEU A 111 -5.81 9.03 2.86
C LEU A 111 -5.95 10.05 1.71
N GLU A 112 -6.46 11.25 2.01
CA GLU A 112 -6.51 12.35 1.03
C GLU A 112 -5.13 12.69 0.50
N ASP A 113 -4.11 12.78 1.35
CA ASP A 113 -2.73 13.05 0.94
C ASP A 113 -2.20 11.99 -0.04
N ILE A 114 -2.48 10.70 0.20
CA ILE A 114 -2.06 9.61 -0.69
C ILE A 114 -2.81 9.67 -2.03
N VAL A 115 -4.12 9.90 -1.99
CA VAL A 115 -4.92 10.04 -3.21
C VAL A 115 -4.44 11.25 -4.03
N ASN A 116 -4.14 12.36 -3.36
CA ASN A 116 -3.61 13.57 -3.99
C ASN A 116 -2.21 13.33 -4.58
N HIS A 117 -1.34 12.62 -3.88
CA HIS A 117 -0.02 12.25 -4.38
C HIS A 117 -0.11 11.36 -5.63
N ASP A 118 -0.96 10.32 -5.60
CA ASP A 118 -1.17 9.43 -6.76
C ASP A 118 -1.76 10.17 -7.96
N TRP A 119 -2.70 11.09 -7.71
CA TRP A 119 -3.24 11.96 -8.74
C TRP A 119 -2.17 12.89 -9.33
N LEU A 120 -1.35 13.51 -8.48
CA LEU A 120 -0.28 14.41 -8.92
C LEU A 120 0.77 13.66 -9.75
N LYS A 121 1.15 12.43 -9.37
CA LYS A 121 2.03 11.57 -10.18
C LYS A 121 1.43 11.31 -11.57
N LYS A 122 0.12 11.06 -11.66
CA LYS A 122 -0.58 10.86 -12.95
C LYS A 122 -0.52 12.11 -13.82
N CYS A 123 -0.82 13.27 -13.25
CA CYS A 123 -0.75 14.54 -13.97
C CYS A 123 0.66 14.81 -14.48
N ILE A 124 1.68 14.71 -13.61
CA ILE A 124 3.07 14.95 -14.01
C ILE A 124 3.50 13.96 -15.10
N CYS A 125 3.15 12.67 -14.99
CA CYS A 125 3.44 11.70 -16.04
C CYS A 125 2.79 12.10 -17.36
N GLN A 126 1.51 12.47 -17.34
CA GLN A 126 0.76 12.87 -18.53
C GLN A 126 1.37 14.12 -19.19
N ASP A 127 1.68 15.16 -18.42
CA ASP A 127 2.25 16.41 -18.90
C ASP A 127 3.63 16.19 -19.54
N ASN A 128 4.40 15.24 -19.01
CA ASN A 128 5.73 14.87 -19.51
C ASN A 128 5.69 13.75 -20.56
N ARG A 129 4.51 13.33 -21.03
CA ARG A 129 4.31 12.25 -22.02
C ARG A 129 4.92 10.91 -21.57
N ILE A 130 4.87 10.64 -20.28
CA ILE A 130 5.27 9.39 -19.65
C ILE A 130 4.06 8.47 -19.57
N PHE A 131 4.19 7.26 -20.12
CA PHE A 131 3.23 6.18 -19.97
C PHE A 131 3.33 5.58 -18.57
N LEU A 132 2.45 6.00 -17.67
CA LEU A 132 2.32 5.41 -16.35
C LEU A 132 1.50 4.10 -16.40
N ILE A 133 2.10 3.02 -15.93
CA ILE A 133 1.46 1.70 -15.80
C ILE A 133 1.26 1.40 -14.31
N GLU A 134 0.01 1.47 -13.89
CA GLU A 134 -0.40 1.09 -12.54
C GLU A 134 -0.57 -0.43 -12.44
N ILE A 135 0.13 -1.04 -11.49
CA ILE A 135 0.12 -2.48 -11.22
C ILE A 135 -0.50 -2.73 -9.86
N TRP A 136 -1.68 -3.33 -9.86
CA TRP A 136 -2.36 -3.69 -8.63
C TRP A 136 -1.77 -4.96 -8.01
N TYR A 137 -1.64 -4.98 -6.68
CA TYR A 137 -1.08 -6.11 -5.93
C TYR A 137 -1.82 -7.44 -6.15
N ASP A 138 -3.11 -7.40 -6.49
CA ASP A 138 -3.94 -8.58 -6.79
C ASP A 138 -3.75 -9.11 -8.22
N LYS A 139 -2.99 -8.38 -9.06
CA LYS A 139 -2.69 -8.77 -10.44
C LYS A 139 -1.26 -9.28 -10.55
N LYS A 140 -1.06 -10.24 -11.45
CA LYS A 140 0.29 -10.69 -11.85
C LYS A 140 0.97 -9.57 -12.66
N PRO A 141 2.05 -8.95 -12.16
CA PRO A 141 2.71 -7.83 -12.84
C PRO A 141 3.12 -8.17 -14.27
N GLU A 142 3.61 -9.39 -14.48
CA GLU A 142 4.09 -9.85 -15.78
C GLU A 142 2.99 -9.78 -16.85
N ILE A 143 1.75 -10.11 -16.48
CA ILE A 143 0.60 -10.08 -17.38
C ILE A 143 0.16 -8.64 -17.65
N VAL A 144 0.07 -7.81 -16.60
CA VAL A 144 -0.37 -6.41 -16.71
C VAL A 144 0.61 -5.61 -17.57
N ILE A 145 1.90 -5.69 -17.25
CA ILE A 145 2.96 -5.00 -17.98
C ILE A 145 2.96 -5.46 -19.44
N SER A 146 2.95 -6.77 -19.70
CA SER A 146 3.00 -7.31 -21.08
C SER A 146 1.83 -6.80 -21.93
N LYS A 147 0.60 -6.87 -21.40
CA LYS A 147 -0.60 -6.38 -22.10
C LYS A 147 -0.53 -4.88 -22.38
N ARG A 148 -0.05 -4.08 -21.44
CA ARG A 148 0.05 -2.62 -21.57
C ARG A 148 1.12 -2.24 -22.60
N ILE A 149 2.29 -2.85 -22.54
CA ILE A 149 3.36 -2.64 -23.53
C ILE A 149 2.90 -3.05 -24.93
N GLN A 150 2.18 -4.16 -25.07
CA GLN A 150 1.64 -4.58 -26.37
C GLN A 150 0.69 -3.53 -26.96
N LYS A 151 -0.24 -3.01 -26.16
CA LYS A 151 -1.15 -1.94 -26.62
C LYS A 151 -0.41 -0.67 -27.05
N ILE A 152 0.63 -0.28 -26.31
CA ILE A 152 1.47 0.86 -26.68
C ILE A 152 2.12 0.61 -28.05
N LYS A 153 2.69 -0.58 -28.28
CA LYS A 153 3.29 -0.95 -29.57
C LYS A 153 2.27 -0.92 -30.72
N GLU A 154 1.08 -1.47 -30.50
CA GLU A 154 0.00 -1.48 -31.50
C GLU A 154 -0.41 -0.05 -31.88
N PHE A 155 -0.59 0.83 -30.89
CA PHE A 155 -0.91 2.24 -31.12
C PHE A 155 0.19 2.97 -31.89
N THR A 156 1.46 2.79 -31.49
CA THR A 156 2.60 3.38 -32.19
C THR A 156 2.69 2.90 -33.64
N ASN A 157 2.47 1.61 -33.90
CA ASN A 157 2.48 1.07 -35.26
C ASN A 157 1.35 1.63 -36.13
N GLN A 158 0.17 1.83 -35.57
CA GLN A 158 -0.96 2.46 -36.28
C GLN A 158 -0.64 3.91 -36.63
N LEU A 159 -0.04 4.67 -35.71
CA LEU A 159 0.38 6.06 -35.96
C LEU A 159 1.44 6.15 -37.06
N ILE A 160 2.46 5.28 -37.03
CA ILE A 160 3.50 5.24 -38.06
C ILE A 160 2.87 4.96 -39.43
N LYS A 161 2.01 3.95 -39.52
CA LYS A 161 1.32 3.62 -40.77
C LYS A 161 0.49 4.79 -41.31
N SER A 162 -0.23 5.50 -40.44
CA SER A 162 -1.01 6.68 -40.85
C SER A 162 -0.16 7.88 -41.30
N LEU A 163 1.10 7.94 -40.90
CA LEU A 163 2.06 8.96 -41.35
C LEU A 163 2.71 8.57 -42.69
N ASP A 164 2.89 7.27 -42.96
CA ASP A 164 3.41 6.77 -44.23
C ASP A 164 2.38 6.89 -45.38
N ASP A 165 1.08 6.97 -45.04
CA ASP A 165 -0.03 7.14 -45.98
C ASP A 165 -0.31 8.63 -46.35
N LEU A 166 0.52 9.58 -45.88
CA LEU A 166 0.34 11.04 -45.95
C LEU A 166 1.43 11.71 -46.81
#